data_AF-A0A372MFM7-F1
#
_entry.id   AF-A0A372MFM7-F1
#
_cell.length_a   1.000
_cell.length_b   1.000
_cell.length_c   1.000
_cell.angle_alpha   90.00
_cell.angle_beta   90.00
_cell.angle_gamma   90.00
#
_symmetry.space_group_name_H-M   'P 1'
#
loop_
_entity.id
_entity.type
_entity.pdbx_description
1 polymer ?
#
loop_
_entity_poly.entity_id
_entity_poly.type
_entity_poly.pdbx_seq_one_letter_code
_entity_poly.pdbx_strand_id
1 'polypeptide(L)'
;MIEIYALPLVCLLLNFLAFAACLRFLFSRQGLYWIVPLFLTLFILWPNALKLYQVASNTARVSLPYSYLDLQPLLLSLFWYAMIVTFHYALKKTIRVNHYEEQVRKNLHEARYQMAVEMMIQGRKEKRRRQYYTKAPATKPIIDAYSASWTDLFDQR
;
A
#
# COMPACT_ATOMS: atom_id res chain seq x y z
N MET A 1 8.42 14.88 -48.86
CA MET A 1 9.65 15.16 -48.06
C MET A 1 9.38 15.05 -46.56
N ILE A 2 8.44 15.81 -46.00
CA ILE A 2 8.13 15.81 -44.55
C ILE A 2 7.50 14.47 -44.07
N GLU A 3 6.69 13.84 -44.91
CA GLU A 3 5.99 12.57 -44.60
C GLU A 3 6.93 11.39 -44.27
N ILE A 4 8.17 11.43 -44.77
CA ILE A 4 9.22 10.43 -44.51
C ILE A 4 9.65 10.45 -43.04
N TYR A 5 9.54 11.60 -42.38
CA TYR A 5 9.92 11.77 -40.98
C TYR A 5 8.76 11.57 -40.01
N ALA A 6 7.52 11.60 -40.49
CA ALA A 6 6.33 11.60 -39.64
C ALA A 6 6.27 10.37 -38.71
N LEU A 7 6.43 9.17 -39.27
CA LEU A 7 6.36 7.93 -38.51
C LEU A 7 7.49 7.80 -37.45
N PRO A 8 8.78 7.94 -37.80
CA PRO A 8 9.85 7.83 -36.81
C PRO A 8 9.80 8.95 -35.75
N LEU A 9 9.37 10.17 -36.11
CA LEU A 9 9.20 11.26 -35.14
C LEU A 9 8.07 10.97 -34.15
N VAL A 10 6.91 10.53 -34.62
CA VAL A 10 5.77 10.21 -33.74
C VAL A 10 6.12 9.04 -32.82
N CYS A 11 6.78 8.01 -33.33
CA CYS A 11 7.20 6.86 -32.53
C CYS A 11 8.24 7.26 -31.47
N LEU A 12 9.20 8.11 -31.80
CA LEU A 12 10.19 8.61 -30.84
C LEU A 12 9.52 9.49 -29.78
N LEU A 13 8.59 10.35 -30.18
CA LEU A 13 7.83 11.21 -29.26
C LEU A 13 7.03 10.37 -28.25
N LEU A 14 6.34 9.32 -28.70
CA LEU A 14 5.61 8.39 -27.82
C LEU A 14 6.54 7.67 -26.83
N ASN A 15 7.68 7.16 -27.31
CA ASN A 15 8.67 6.52 -26.44
C ASN A 15 9.31 7.50 -25.46
N PHE A 16 9.51 8.76 -25.86
CA PHE A 16 10.01 9.80 -24.99
C PHE A 16 9.00 10.17 -23.90
N LEU A 17 7.71 10.27 -24.23
CA LEU A 17 6.62 10.44 -23.26
C LEU A 17 6.56 9.29 -22.27
N ALA A 18 6.68 8.05 -22.76
CA ALA A 18 6.76 6.85 -21.92
C ALA A 18 7.96 6.91 -20.95
N PHE A 19 9.13 7.26 -21.47
CA PHE A 19 10.35 7.42 -20.68
C PHE A 19 10.23 8.53 -19.63
N ALA A 20 9.73 9.72 -20.01
CA ALA A 20 9.53 10.84 -19.11
C ALA A 20 8.52 10.50 -18.00
N ALA A 21 7.45 9.76 -18.32
CA ALA A 21 6.50 9.26 -17.33
C ALA A 21 7.19 8.33 -16.33
N CYS A 22 7.97 7.34 -16.81
CA CYS A 22 8.74 6.44 -15.96
C CYS A 22 9.76 7.19 -15.08
N LEU A 23 10.47 8.17 -15.64
CA LEU A 23 11.45 8.98 -14.91
C LEU A 23 10.79 9.80 -13.79
N ARG A 24 9.62 10.39 -14.05
CA ARG A 24 8.83 11.09 -13.02
C ARG A 24 8.46 10.16 -11.86
N PHE A 25 8.12 8.91 -12.17
CA PHE A 25 7.74 7.92 -11.15
C PHE A 25 8.92 7.30 -10.41
N LEU A 26 10.13 7.34 -10.99
CA LEU A 26 11.35 6.92 -10.31
C LEU A 26 11.64 7.75 -9.05
N PHE A 27 11.30 9.04 -9.06
CA PHE A 27 11.42 9.92 -7.88
C PHE A 27 10.26 9.81 -6.88
N SER A 28 9.29 8.91 -7.12
CA SER A 28 8.19 8.67 -6.18
C SER A 28 8.60 7.67 -5.09
N ARG A 29 7.78 7.53 -4.04
CA ARG A 29 7.91 6.45 -3.03
C ARG A 29 7.90 5.04 -3.65
N GLN A 30 7.47 4.92 -4.90
CA GLN A 30 7.35 3.68 -5.66
C GLN A 30 8.52 3.46 -6.63
N GLY A 31 9.56 4.29 -6.58
CA GLY A 31 10.60 4.38 -7.61
C GLY A 31 11.30 3.06 -7.95
N LEU A 32 11.46 2.16 -6.97
CA LEU A 32 12.08 0.85 -7.19
C LEU A 32 11.31 -0.01 -8.21
N TYR A 33 9.98 0.01 -8.20
CA TYR A 33 9.16 -0.73 -9.17
C TYR A 33 9.24 -0.15 -10.59
N TRP A 34 9.67 1.11 -10.71
CA TRP A 34 9.80 1.82 -11.98
C TRP A 34 11.16 1.67 -12.64
N ILE A 35 12.16 1.09 -11.95
CA ILE A 35 13.48 0.81 -12.52
C ILE A 35 13.39 -0.13 -13.72
N VAL A 36 12.64 -1.23 -13.60
CA VAL A 36 12.49 -2.22 -14.67
C VAL A 36 11.78 -1.63 -15.90
N PRO A 37 10.60 -0.98 -15.78
CA PRO A 37 9.99 -0.26 -16.90
C PRO A 37 10.90 0.81 -17.52
N LEU A 38 11.74 1.49 -16.72
CA LEU A 38 12.66 2.50 -17.22
C LEU A 38 13.76 1.89 -18.10
N PHE A 39 14.39 0.81 -17.67
CA PHE A 39 15.35 0.11 -18.53
C PHE A 39 14.70 -0.42 -19.81
N LEU A 40 13.47 -0.92 -19.72
CA LEU A 40 12.76 -1.44 -20.88
C LEU A 40 12.33 -0.32 -21.85
N THR A 41 11.89 0.83 -21.35
CA THR A 41 11.65 2.02 -22.20
C THR A 41 12.92 2.49 -22.89
N LEU A 42 14.06 2.51 -22.20
CA LEU A 42 15.36 2.86 -22.79
C LEU A 42 15.74 1.90 -23.92
N PHE A 43 15.53 0.60 -23.70
CA PHE A 43 15.79 -0.44 -24.68
C PHE A 43 14.89 -0.32 -25.93
N ILE A 44 13.63 0.08 -25.78
CA ILE A 44 12.71 0.36 -26.90
C ILE A 44 13.05 1.69 -27.60
N LEU A 45 13.51 2.70 -26.86
CA LEU A 45 13.82 4.02 -27.41
C LEU A 45 15.04 3.99 -28.32
N TRP A 46 16.07 3.22 -27.95
CA TRP A 46 17.32 3.08 -28.71
C TRP A 46 17.13 2.72 -30.21
N PRO A 47 16.46 1.61 -30.59
CA PRO A 47 16.26 1.25 -31.99
C PRO A 47 15.42 2.29 -32.75
N ASN A 48 14.47 2.95 -32.09
CA ASN A 48 13.65 3.99 -32.70
C ASN A 48 14.44 5.27 -32.98
N ALA A 49 15.37 5.64 -32.09
CA ALA A 49 16.31 6.73 -32.31
C ALA A 49 17.28 6.42 -33.46
N LEU A 50 17.80 5.18 -33.53
CA LEU A 50 18.63 4.74 -34.64
C LEU A 50 17.89 4.77 -35.98
N LYS A 51 16.61 4.37 -36.00
CA LYS A 51 15.78 4.46 -37.21
C LYS A 51 15.64 5.90 -37.69
N LEU A 52 15.36 6.85 -36.78
CA LEU A 52 15.31 8.27 -37.14
C LEU A 52 16.65 8.78 -37.70
N TYR A 53 17.77 8.41 -37.08
CA TYR A 53 19.09 8.76 -37.57
C TYR A 53 19.36 8.20 -38.98
N GLN A 54 18.98 6.94 -39.23
CA GLN A 54 19.11 6.31 -40.54
C GLN A 54 18.30 7.05 -41.61
N VAL A 55 17.05 7.42 -41.30
CA VAL A 55 16.19 8.19 -42.20
C VAL A 55 16.77 9.58 -42.48
N ALA A 56 17.30 10.25 -41.45
CA ALA A 56 17.95 11.55 -41.60
C ALA A 56 19.25 11.47 -42.43
N SER A 57 20.01 10.38 -42.29
CA SER A 57 21.28 10.19 -43.00
C SER A 57 21.09 9.80 -44.48
N ASN A 58 20.02 9.07 -44.81
CA ASN A 58 19.75 8.64 -46.17
C ASN A 58 18.24 8.47 -46.42
N THR A 59 17.63 9.51 -46.97
CA THR A 59 16.20 9.56 -47.27
C THR A 59 15.79 8.63 -48.41
N ALA A 60 16.71 8.22 -49.29
CA ALA A 60 16.43 7.33 -50.42
C ALA A 60 16.17 5.87 -50.00
N ARG A 61 16.49 5.51 -48.75
CA ARG A 61 16.24 4.16 -48.20
C ARG A 61 14.81 3.96 -47.70
N VAL A 62 14.00 5.02 -47.64
CA VAL A 62 12.61 4.94 -47.17
C VAL A 62 11.68 4.94 -48.38
N SER A 63 11.03 3.80 -48.62
CA SER A 63 9.98 3.68 -49.62
C SER A 63 8.64 4.13 -49.02
N LEU A 64 7.99 5.07 -49.70
CA LEU A 64 6.58 5.41 -49.46
C LEU A 64 5.72 4.73 -50.54
N PRO A 65 4.49 4.29 -50.23
CA PRO A 65 3.80 4.36 -48.94
C PRO A 65 4.35 3.36 -47.90
N TYR A 66 4.19 3.68 -46.62
CA TYR A 66 4.59 2.79 -45.52
C TYR A 66 3.90 1.44 -45.61
N SER A 67 4.67 0.37 -45.44
CA SER A 67 4.12 -0.98 -45.35
C SER A 67 3.56 -1.24 -43.95
N TYR A 68 2.72 -2.27 -43.81
CA TYR A 68 2.18 -2.70 -42.52
C TYR A 68 3.29 -3.01 -41.50
N LEU A 69 4.42 -3.54 -41.95
CA LEU A 69 5.58 -3.84 -41.10
C LEU A 69 6.24 -2.58 -40.55
N ASP A 70 6.17 -1.45 -41.27
CA ASP A 70 6.74 -0.18 -40.81
C ASP A 70 5.91 0.46 -39.69
N LEU A 71 4.63 0.08 -39.55
CA LEU A 71 3.73 0.54 -38.48
C LEU A 71 3.86 -0.28 -37.19
N GLN A 72 4.50 -1.45 -37.22
CA GLN A 72 4.74 -2.29 -36.05
C GLN A 72 5.39 -1.55 -34.87
N PRO A 73 6.47 -0.75 -35.03
CA PRO A 73 7.06 0.00 -33.92
C PRO A 73 6.11 1.03 -33.32
N LEU A 74 5.23 1.63 -34.13
CA LEU A 74 4.22 2.57 -33.64
C LEU A 74 3.19 1.87 -32.75
N LEU A 75 2.65 0.74 -33.20
CA LEU A 75 1.72 -0.07 -32.41
C LEU A 75 2.35 -0.56 -31.11
N LEU A 76 3.61 -1.01 -31.17
CA LEU A 76 4.36 -1.43 -29.99
C LEU A 76 4.53 -0.27 -29.00
N SER A 77 4.85 0.94 -29.46
CA SER A 77 5.01 2.13 -28.62
C SER A 77 3.70 2.54 -27.94
N LEU A 78 2.56 2.47 -28.65
CA LEU A 78 1.23 2.74 -28.10
C LEU A 78 0.85 1.70 -27.04
N PHE A 79 1.05 0.41 -27.34
CA PHE A 79 0.78 -0.67 -26.41
C PHE A 79 1.64 -0.54 -25.15
N TRP A 80 2.91 -0.23 -25.32
CA TRP A 80 3.84 -0.04 -24.21
C TRP A 80 3.45 1.15 -23.33
N TYR A 81 3.03 2.27 -23.93
CA TYR A 81 2.53 3.41 -23.19
C TYR A 81 1.25 3.07 -22.41
N ALA A 82 0.31 2.33 -23.02
CA ALA A 82 -0.89 1.85 -22.32
C ALA A 82 -0.53 0.91 -21.15
N MET A 83 0.47 0.05 -21.31
CA MET A 83 0.99 -0.80 -20.24
C MET A 83 1.57 0.03 -19.08
N ILE A 84 2.31 1.10 -19.35
CA ILE A 84 2.82 2.01 -18.31
C ILE A 84 1.67 2.65 -17.52
N VAL A 85 0.64 3.13 -18.20
CA VAL A 85 -0.53 3.77 -17.56
C VAL A 85 -1.31 2.77 -16.70
N THR A 86 -1.56 1.56 -17.22
CA THR A 86 -2.26 0.52 -16.45
C THR A 86 -1.45 0.06 -15.24
N PHE A 87 -0.13 -0.10 -15.39
CA PHE A 87 0.77 -0.44 -14.28
C PHE A 87 0.78 0.65 -13.21
N HIS A 88 0.78 1.93 -13.60
CA HIS A 88 0.64 3.05 -12.67
C HIS A 88 -0.64 2.96 -11.84
N TYR A 89 -1.78 2.67 -12.49
CA TYR A 89 -3.05 2.54 -11.80
C TYR A 89 -3.09 1.33 -10.86
N ALA A 90 -2.53 0.20 -11.31
CA ALA A 90 -2.44 -1.02 -10.51
C ALA A 90 -1.59 -0.81 -9.24
N LEU A 91 -0.40 -0.22 -9.37
CA LEU A 91 0.48 0.08 -8.24
C LEU A 91 -0.16 1.05 -7.25
N LYS A 92 -0.87 2.07 -7.75
CA LYS A 92 -1.58 3.02 -6.89
C LYS A 92 -2.64 2.31 -6.02
N LYS A 93 -3.33 1.30 -6.56
CA LYS A 93 -4.34 0.53 -5.84
C LYS A 93 -3.73 -0.44 -4.83
N THR A 94 -2.72 -1.22 -5.23
CA THR A 94 -2.13 -2.27 -4.39
C THR A 94 -1.40 -1.71 -3.16
N ILE A 95 -0.70 -0.59 -3.31
CA ILE A 95 0.08 0.00 -2.21
C ILE A 95 -0.84 0.51 -1.09
N ARG A 96 -2.01 1.06 -1.43
CA ARG A 96 -2.98 1.51 -0.43
C ARG A 96 -3.50 0.34 0.42
N VAL A 97 -3.71 -0.82 -0.21
CA VAL A 97 -4.13 -2.05 0.47
C VAL A 97 -3.03 -2.56 1.39
N ASN A 98 -1.79 -2.64 0.89
CA ASN A 98 -0.66 -3.13 1.69
C ASN A 98 -0.37 -2.25 2.92
N HIS A 99 -0.44 -0.92 2.76
CA HIS A 99 -0.26 0.01 3.87
C HIS A 99 -1.35 -0.14 4.94
N TYR A 100 -2.59 -0.39 4.53
CA TYR A 100 -3.69 -0.64 5.45
C TYR A 100 -3.46 -1.94 6.24
N GLU A 101 -3.06 -3.02 5.57
CA GLU A 101 -2.73 -4.28 6.25
C GLU A 101 -1.59 -4.10 7.25
N GLU A 102 -0.54 -3.36 6.89
CA GLU A 102 0.58 -3.10 7.77
C GLU A 102 0.18 -2.27 9.01
N GLN A 103 -0.68 -1.25 8.82
CA GLN A 103 -1.25 -0.47 9.92
C GLN A 103 -2.15 -1.32 10.82
N VAL A 104 -3.02 -2.16 10.25
CA VAL A 104 -3.89 -3.05 11.03
C VAL A 104 -3.07 -4.03 11.86
N ARG A 105 -1.99 -4.60 11.30
CA ARG A 105 -1.08 -5.48 12.05
C ARG A 105 -0.40 -4.76 13.21
N LYS A 106 0.09 -3.54 13.01
CA LYS A 106 0.70 -2.73 14.08
C LYS A 106 -0.32 -2.41 15.18
N ASN A 107 -1.50 -1.92 14.80
CA ASN A 107 -2.58 -1.59 15.74
C ASN A 107 -3.04 -2.81 16.54
N LEU A 108 -3.15 -3.99 15.92
CA LEU A 108 -3.50 -5.23 16.61
C LEU A 108 -2.43 -5.66 17.62
N HIS A 109 -1.16 -5.48 17.28
CA HIS A 109 -0.06 -5.80 18.19
C HIS A 109 -0.07 -4.87 19.41
N GLU A 110 -0.23 -3.57 19.20
CA GLU A 110 -0.35 -2.57 20.26
C GLU A 110 -1.58 -2.82 21.14
N ALA A 111 -2.73 -3.14 20.55
CA ALA A 111 -3.95 -3.47 21.30
C ALA A 111 -3.78 -4.72 22.18
N ARG A 112 -3.12 -5.77 21.67
CA ARG A 112 -2.82 -6.97 22.47
C ARG A 112 -1.88 -6.67 23.63
N TYR A 113 -0.88 -5.85 23.40
CA TYR A 113 0.04 -5.43 24.46
C TYR A 113 -0.69 -4.63 25.55
N GLN A 114 -1.52 -3.65 25.16
CA GLN A 114 -2.35 -2.88 26.09
C GLN A 114 -3.28 -3.78 26.91
N MET A 115 -3.98 -4.71 26.25
CA MET A 115 -4.86 -5.67 26.92
C MET A 115 -4.10 -6.53 27.94
N ALA A 116 -2.90 -7.01 27.61
CA ALA A 116 -2.08 -7.80 28.53
C ALA A 116 -1.67 -6.99 29.78
N VAL A 117 -1.29 -5.72 29.60
CA VAL A 117 -0.97 -4.81 30.70
C VAL A 117 -2.20 -4.53 31.58
N GLU A 118 -3.34 -4.26 30.96
CA GLU A 118 -4.61 -4.02 31.68
C GLU A 118 -5.04 -5.24 32.48
N MET A 119 -4.95 -6.45 31.91
CA MET A 119 -5.23 -7.70 32.61
C MET A 119 -4.30 -7.90 33.82
N MET A 120 -3.01 -7.59 33.68
CA MET A 120 -2.10 -7.64 34.84
C MET A 120 -2.51 -6.66 35.94
N ILE A 121 -2.89 -5.44 35.59
CA ILE A 121 -3.32 -4.43 36.57
C ILE A 121 -4.63 -4.86 37.25
N GLN A 122 -5.61 -5.35 36.49
CA GLN A 122 -6.87 -5.87 37.02
C GLN A 122 -6.63 -7.06 37.95
N GLY A 123 -5.81 -8.03 37.54
CA GLY A 123 -5.47 -9.19 38.39
C GLY A 123 -4.78 -8.78 39.70
N ARG A 124 -3.90 -7.77 39.68
CA ARG A 124 -3.31 -7.21 40.91
C ARG A 124 -4.36 -6.53 41.79
N LYS A 125 -5.27 -5.74 41.21
CA LYS A 125 -6.37 -5.09 41.95
C LYS A 125 -7.30 -6.12 42.59
N GLU A 126 -7.68 -7.16 41.85
CA GLU A 126 -8.51 -8.26 42.36
C GLU A 126 -7.81 -9.02 43.48
N LYS A 127 -6.53 -9.37 43.32
CA LYS A 127 -5.76 -10.04 44.36
C LYS A 127 -5.70 -9.21 45.65
N ARG A 128 -5.49 -7.89 45.53
CA ARG A 128 -5.51 -6.95 46.66
C ARG A 128 -6.90 -6.90 47.31
N ARG A 129 -7.98 -6.82 46.52
CA ARG A 129 -9.36 -6.86 47.05
C ARG A 129 -9.62 -8.15 47.80
N ARG A 130 -9.34 -9.32 47.18
CA ARG A 130 -9.52 -10.61 47.83
C ARG A 130 -8.78 -10.66 49.15
N GLN A 131 -7.49 -10.33 49.19
CA GLN A 131 -6.71 -10.32 50.45
C GLN A 131 -7.28 -9.39 51.53
N TYR A 132 -7.79 -8.22 51.16
CA TYR A 132 -8.37 -7.27 52.11
C TYR A 132 -9.70 -7.77 52.67
N TYR A 133 -10.61 -8.22 51.78
CA TYR A 133 -11.94 -8.69 52.17
C TYR A 133 -11.97 -10.11 52.74
N THR A 134 -10.93 -10.95 52.54
CA THR A 134 -10.83 -12.26 53.21
C THR A 134 -10.21 -12.19 54.60
N LYS A 135 -9.46 -11.12 54.91
CA LYS A 135 -8.80 -10.95 56.23
C LYS A 135 -9.63 -10.15 57.23
N ALA A 136 -10.62 -9.40 56.77
CA ALA A 136 -11.72 -8.98 57.62
C ALA A 136 -12.78 -10.08 57.54
N PRO A 137 -13.00 -10.90 58.59
CA PRO A 137 -14.26 -11.64 58.63
C PRO A 137 -15.37 -10.60 58.46
N ALA A 138 -16.39 -10.91 57.66
CA ALA A 138 -17.59 -10.09 57.64
C ALA A 138 -18.14 -10.11 59.07
N THR A 139 -17.75 -9.13 59.88
CA THR A 139 -18.26 -8.96 61.22
C THR A 139 -19.73 -8.68 61.02
N LYS A 140 -20.60 -9.61 61.44
CA LYS A 140 -22.02 -9.30 61.61
C LYS A 140 -22.05 -7.98 62.38
N PRO A 141 -22.73 -6.92 61.88
CA PRO A 141 -22.90 -5.73 62.68
C PRO A 141 -23.54 -6.19 63.99
N ILE A 142 -22.83 -6.00 65.11
CA ILE A 142 -23.37 -6.26 66.43
C ILE A 142 -24.36 -5.12 66.66
N ILE A 143 -25.64 -5.40 66.43
CA ILE A 143 -26.72 -4.45 66.69
C ILE A 143 -27.00 -4.55 68.20
N ASP A 144 -26.13 -3.97 69.02
CA ASP A 144 -26.35 -3.82 70.47
C ASP A 144 -27.46 -2.79 70.80
N ALA A 145 -28.23 -2.35 69.80
CA ALA A 145 -29.34 -1.42 69.99
C ALA A 145 -30.53 -2.05 70.73
N TYR A 146 -30.62 -3.39 70.78
CA TYR A 146 -31.74 -4.11 71.40
C TYR A 146 -31.24 -5.25 72.29
N SER A 147 -31.87 -5.45 73.44
CA SER A 147 -31.51 -6.52 74.38
C SER A 147 -31.71 -7.90 73.75
N ALA A 148 -30.91 -8.89 74.17
CA ALA A 148 -30.97 -10.26 73.67
C ALA A 148 -32.38 -10.90 73.76
N SER A 149 -33.18 -10.47 74.75
CA SER A 149 -34.59 -10.88 74.90
C SER A 149 -35.49 -10.45 73.73
N TRP A 150 -35.13 -9.36 73.04
CA TRP A 150 -35.87 -8.84 71.89
C TRP A 150 -35.50 -9.57 70.60
N THR A 151 -34.25 -10.00 70.45
CA THR A 151 -33.79 -10.74 69.26
C THR A 151 -34.29 -12.19 69.25
N ASP A 152 -34.38 -12.84 70.40
CA ASP A 152 -34.88 -14.23 70.53
C ASP A 152 -36.35 -14.39 70.09
N LEU A 153 -37.14 -13.32 70.10
CA LEU A 153 -38.53 -13.31 69.65
C LEU A 153 -38.68 -13.42 68.13
N PHE A 154 -37.64 -13.09 67.35
CA PHE A 154 -37.68 -13.06 65.88
C PHE A 154 -36.90 -14.20 65.22
N ASP A 155 -36.03 -14.91 65.95
CA ASP A 155 -35.27 -16.07 65.45
C ASP A 155 -36.04 -17.41 65.55
N GLN A 156 -37.25 -17.43 66.14
CA GLN A 156 -38.16 -18.58 66.07
C GLN A 156 -38.92 -18.60 64.73
N ARG A 157 -38.27 -19.05 63.65
CA ARG A 157 -38.93 -19.67 62.49
C ARG A 157 -37.99 -20.47 61.60
#